data_AF-A0A9D9GBT4-F1
#
_entry.id   AF-A0A9D9GBT4-F1
#
_cell.length_a   1.000
_cell.length_b   1.000
_cell.length_c   1.000
_cell.angle_alpha   90.00
_cell.angle_beta   90.00
_cell.angle_gamma   90.00
#
_symmetry.space_group_name_H-M   'P 1'
#
loop_
_entity.id
_entity.type
_entity.pdbx_description
1 polymer ?
#
loop_
_entity_poly.entity_id
_entity_poly.type
_entity_poly.pdbx_seq_one_letter_code
_entity_poly.pdbx_strand_id
1 'polypeptide(L)'
;MSIKGKKFTDDGWAIWIDGDDTSTIYFHDWMSPKGKSYIDVSVKIVGIKRTSKLCLYVPFEVSAEEIEDISLSFQNEEIARATFSSGCIIDFMKNEYTSEIAYNRKTVDIVHLSKLELILDKLSDGTLITVDYGHIQSYIDNEEGYFSFRLPHKSLDRVFRTYKSAGSSLVRLRDLITSPIQSEKYGYSIRVNEARNLPPEINKIGAFHRQKLKKAVVTVSVSENYEINDANCFQIRRLEEGLYRDFVPSGFVCDDVITYQWKESRKEEGIRGKFNFYLNIKREAISTASMVIYMILLTITGGFGNFFAELVFWLMSLI
;
A
#
# COMPACT_ATOMS: atom_id res chain seq x y z
N MET A 1 -27.99 7.10 -16.90
CA MET A 1 -26.57 7.45 -16.71
C MET A 1 -26.07 6.71 -15.47
N SER A 2 -25.23 5.68 -15.64
CA SER A 2 -24.62 4.96 -14.53
C SER A 2 -23.57 5.88 -13.87
N ILE A 3 -23.73 6.13 -12.58
CA ILE A 3 -22.75 6.86 -11.76
C ILE A 3 -21.49 5.99 -11.74
N LYS A 4 -20.50 6.32 -12.59
CA LYS A 4 -19.14 5.79 -12.51
C LYS A 4 -18.53 6.28 -11.20
N GLY A 5 -18.76 5.54 -10.12
CA GLY A 5 -18.13 5.79 -8.83
C GLY A 5 -16.62 5.88 -9.01
N LYS A 6 -15.98 6.84 -8.33
CA LYS A 6 -14.52 7.05 -8.37
C LYS A 6 -13.81 5.73 -8.06
N LYS A 7 -13.18 5.13 -9.08
CA LYS A 7 -12.29 3.96 -8.97
C LYS A 7 -10.85 4.41 -8.71
N PHE A 8 -10.72 5.45 -7.89
CA PHE A 8 -9.49 6.20 -7.72
C PHE A 8 -9.44 6.75 -6.31
N THR A 9 -8.34 6.51 -5.60
CA THR A 9 -8.00 7.25 -4.38
C THR A 9 -6.70 8.02 -4.59
N ASP A 10 -6.70 9.25 -4.08
CA ASP A 10 -5.56 10.17 -4.15
C ASP A 10 -5.18 10.53 -2.72
N ASP A 11 -4.15 9.85 -2.22
CA ASP A 11 -3.77 9.93 -0.82
C ASP A 11 -2.66 10.98 -0.66
N GLY A 12 -3.02 12.11 -0.06
CA GLY A 12 -2.09 13.18 0.30
C GLY A 12 -1.49 12.94 1.68
N TRP A 13 -0.24 12.51 1.75
CA TRP A 13 0.53 12.34 2.97
C TRP A 13 1.37 13.57 3.27
N ALA A 14 1.54 13.90 4.56
CA ALA A 14 2.50 14.93 4.97
C ALA A 14 3.44 14.40 6.03
N ILE A 15 4.73 14.65 5.89
CA ILE A 15 5.76 14.34 6.87
C ILE A 15 6.58 15.58 7.09
N TRP A 16 6.83 15.90 8.35
CA TRP A 16 7.84 16.85 8.73
C TRP A 16 8.48 16.47 10.05
N ILE A 17 9.75 16.82 10.18
CA ILE A 17 10.59 16.55 11.33
C ILE A 17 11.24 17.87 11.66
N ASP A 18 11.08 18.31 12.91
CA ASP A 18 11.64 19.61 13.30
C ASP A 18 13.17 19.54 13.31
N GLY A 19 13.83 20.35 12.50
CA GLY A 19 15.29 20.42 12.40
C GLY A 19 15.96 19.46 11.41
N ASP A 20 15.20 18.65 10.65
CA ASP A 20 15.78 17.76 9.62
C ASP A 20 15.55 18.26 8.17
N ASP A 21 16.57 18.03 7.34
CA ASP A 21 16.65 18.42 5.94
C ASP A 21 16.90 17.25 4.97
N THR A 22 17.07 16.01 5.46
CA THR A 22 17.53 14.90 4.61
C THR A 22 16.86 13.54 4.85
N SER A 23 15.75 13.50 5.59
CA SER A 23 15.02 12.25 5.83
C SER A 23 14.60 11.52 4.56
N THR A 24 14.45 10.21 4.72
CA THR A 24 13.89 9.31 3.71
C THR A 24 12.62 8.68 4.25
N ILE A 25 11.59 8.63 3.41
CA ILE A 25 10.37 7.88 3.72
C ILE A 25 10.27 6.62 2.88
N TYR A 26 9.72 5.58 3.49
CA TYR A 26 9.36 4.33 2.87
C TYR A 26 7.88 4.05 3.16
N PHE A 27 7.13 3.77 2.11
CA PHE A 27 5.78 3.22 2.20
C PHE A 27 5.82 1.79 1.67
N HIS A 28 5.20 0.85 2.37
CA HIS A 28 4.97 -0.50 1.88
C HIS A 28 3.49 -0.83 1.99
N ASP A 29 2.80 -0.81 0.84
CA ASP A 29 1.40 -1.22 0.75
C ASP A 29 1.27 -2.73 0.63
N TRP A 30 0.62 -3.32 1.62
CA TRP A 30 0.13 -4.69 1.59
C TRP A 30 -1.28 -4.69 1.02
N MET A 31 -1.39 -4.82 -0.31
CA MET A 31 -2.65 -4.67 -1.02
C MET A 31 -3.43 -5.98 -1.04
N SER A 32 -4.61 -5.99 -0.41
CA SER A 32 -5.51 -7.13 -0.44
C SER A 32 -6.89 -6.72 -0.97
N PRO A 33 -7.10 -6.71 -2.31
CA PRO A 33 -8.37 -6.29 -2.89
C PRO A 33 -9.60 -7.09 -2.44
N LYS A 34 -9.39 -8.33 -1.96
CA LYS A 34 -10.46 -9.18 -1.43
C LYS A 34 -10.60 -9.09 0.10
N GLY A 35 -9.57 -8.63 0.81
CA GLY A 35 -9.47 -8.58 2.27
C GLY A 35 -9.32 -7.15 2.79
N LYS A 36 -8.48 -6.99 3.82
CA LYS A 36 -8.05 -5.70 4.36
C LYS A 36 -6.65 -5.39 3.87
N SER A 37 -6.44 -4.15 3.46
CA SER A 37 -5.15 -3.63 3.04
C SER A 37 -4.47 -2.90 4.20
N TYR A 38 -3.15 -2.92 4.22
CA TYR A 38 -2.34 -2.26 5.24
C TYR A 38 -1.23 -1.47 4.58
N ILE A 39 -0.69 -0.49 5.30
CA ILE A 39 0.48 0.28 4.88
C ILE A 39 1.49 0.34 6.01
N ASP A 40 2.71 -0.05 5.71
CA ASP A 40 3.84 0.17 6.61
C ASP A 40 4.49 1.48 6.22
N VAL A 41 4.70 2.34 7.22
CA VAL A 41 5.36 3.63 7.07
C VAL A 41 6.65 3.56 7.87
N SER A 42 7.78 3.69 7.17
CA SER A 42 9.08 3.85 7.81
C SER A 42 9.69 5.20 7.46
N VAL A 43 10.09 5.95 8.48
CA VAL A 43 10.78 7.23 8.34
C VAL A 43 12.18 7.09 8.87
N LYS A 44 13.16 7.24 7.98
CA LYS A 44 14.57 7.34 8.32
C LYS A 44 14.94 8.80 8.53
N ILE A 45 15.23 9.17 9.77
CA ILE A 45 15.68 10.50 10.15
C ILE A 45 17.21 10.54 10.15
N VAL A 46 17.78 11.55 9.49
CA VAL A 46 19.23 11.83 9.53
C VAL A 46 19.45 13.04 10.42
N GLY A 47 20.38 12.94 11.36
CA GLY A 47 20.54 13.91 12.43
C GLY A 47 19.48 13.80 13.53
N ILE A 48 18.97 12.60 13.79
CA ILE A 48 17.90 12.34 14.77
C ILE A 48 18.22 12.88 16.18
N LYS A 49 19.51 13.03 16.52
CA LYS A 49 20.00 13.63 17.77
C LYS A 49 19.73 15.13 17.91
N ARG A 50 19.38 15.81 16.82
CA ARG A 50 19.13 17.26 16.77
C ARG A 50 17.65 17.59 16.60
N THR A 51 16.81 16.57 16.56
CA THR A 51 15.39 16.67 16.31
C THR A 51 14.65 16.00 17.46
N SER A 52 13.42 16.39 17.75
CA SER A 52 12.67 15.84 18.89
C SER A 52 11.27 15.37 18.55
N LYS A 53 10.78 15.75 17.36
CA LYS A 53 9.41 15.47 16.93
C LYS A 53 9.38 14.98 15.49
N LEU A 54 8.59 13.94 15.28
CA LEU A 54 8.23 13.42 13.97
C LEU A 54 6.72 13.58 13.86
N CYS A 55 6.28 14.27 12.80
CA CYS A 55 4.86 14.46 12.53
C CYS A 55 4.51 13.83 11.19
N LEU A 56 3.45 13.04 11.17
CA LEU A 56 2.89 12.38 10.00
C LEU A 56 1.39 12.69 9.91
N TYR A 57 0.97 13.33 8.83
CA TYR A 57 -0.44 13.36 8.45
C TYR A 57 -0.77 12.15 7.59
N VAL A 58 -1.80 11.42 8.02
CA VAL A 58 -2.37 10.25 7.35
C VAL A 58 -3.73 10.64 6.75
N PRO A 59 -4.01 10.36 5.46
CA PRO A 59 -5.21 10.82 4.75
C PRO A 59 -6.46 9.97 5.05
N PHE A 60 -6.56 9.47 6.28
CA PHE A 60 -7.71 8.73 6.80
C PHE A 60 -7.64 8.69 8.33
N GLU A 61 -8.79 8.49 8.95
CA GLU A 61 -8.90 8.40 10.41
C GLU A 61 -8.22 7.14 10.94
N VAL A 62 -7.35 7.28 11.93
CA VAL A 62 -6.61 6.22 12.61
C VAL A 62 -6.73 6.42 14.12
N SER A 63 -7.03 5.36 14.87
CA SER A 63 -6.94 5.33 16.34
C SER A 63 -5.62 4.74 16.83
N ALA A 64 -5.25 4.98 18.08
CA ALA A 64 -3.97 4.53 18.64
C ALA A 64 -3.82 3.00 18.60
N GLU A 65 -4.91 2.27 18.81
CA GLU A 65 -4.95 0.80 18.81
C GLU A 65 -4.77 0.21 17.41
N GLU A 66 -4.96 1.02 16.36
CA GLU A 66 -4.73 0.62 14.97
C GLU A 66 -3.28 0.85 14.52
N ILE A 67 -2.45 1.50 15.34
CA ILE A 67 -1.03 1.76 15.06
C ILE A 67 -0.20 0.62 15.64
N GLU A 68 0.37 -0.19 14.77
CA GLU A 68 1.23 -1.30 15.16
C GLU A 68 2.71 -0.91 15.05
N ASP A 69 3.47 -1.13 16.12
CA ASP A 69 4.92 -0.94 16.13
C ASP A 69 5.65 -2.13 15.51
N ILE A 70 5.94 -2.05 14.22
CA ILE A 70 6.63 -3.12 13.47
C ILE A 70 8.14 -3.13 13.70
N SER A 71 8.69 -2.18 14.47
CA SER A 71 10.11 -2.18 14.81
C SER A 71 10.52 -3.40 15.63
N LEU A 72 9.58 -3.96 16.40
CA LEU A 72 9.79 -5.14 17.24
C LEU A 72 9.98 -6.41 16.40
N SER A 73 9.42 -6.46 15.18
CA SER A 73 9.58 -7.60 14.27
C SER A 73 11.02 -7.77 13.78
N PHE A 74 11.86 -6.73 13.89
CA PHE A 74 13.27 -6.80 13.52
C PHE A 74 14.13 -7.61 14.51
N GLN A 75 13.57 -8.15 15.59
CA GLN A 75 14.24 -9.21 16.36
C GLN A 75 14.59 -10.42 15.47
N ASN A 76 13.75 -10.71 14.47
CA ASN A 76 14.03 -11.75 13.50
C ASN A 76 14.97 -11.22 12.41
N GLU A 77 16.19 -11.76 12.38
CA GLU A 77 17.23 -11.40 11.42
C GLU A 77 16.78 -11.62 9.96
N GLU A 78 15.91 -12.59 9.69
CA GLU A 78 15.39 -12.85 8.34
C GLU A 78 14.49 -11.71 7.86
N ILE A 79 13.61 -11.22 8.73
CA ILE A 79 12.74 -10.08 8.49
C ILE A 79 13.58 -8.81 8.26
N ALA A 80 14.57 -8.58 9.12
CA ALA A 80 15.47 -7.43 8.98
C ALA A 80 16.27 -7.51 7.68
N ARG A 81 16.85 -8.67 7.35
CA ARG A 81 17.58 -8.90 6.10
C ARG A 81 16.69 -8.61 4.89
N ALA A 82 15.46 -9.06 4.92
CA ALA A 82 14.51 -8.83 3.85
C ALA A 82 14.13 -7.34 3.73
N THR A 83 13.89 -6.67 4.86
CA THR A 83 13.51 -5.25 4.93
C THR A 83 14.62 -4.32 4.46
N PHE A 84 15.85 -4.53 4.94
CA PHE A 84 17.01 -3.70 4.58
C PHE A 84 17.72 -4.18 3.30
N SER A 85 17.33 -5.34 2.76
CA SER A 85 17.93 -5.98 1.58
C SER A 85 19.45 -6.16 1.72
N SER A 86 19.91 -6.47 2.93
CA SER A 86 21.32 -6.63 3.26
C SER A 86 21.51 -7.56 4.45
N GLY A 87 22.67 -8.19 4.57
CA GLY A 87 23.06 -8.83 5.83
C GLY A 87 23.06 -7.79 6.94
N CYS A 88 22.30 -8.06 8.01
CA CYS A 88 22.13 -7.17 9.14
C CYS A 88 22.64 -7.86 10.40
N ILE A 89 23.28 -7.10 11.29
CA ILE A 89 23.58 -7.52 12.66
C ILE A 89 22.71 -6.64 13.55
N ILE A 90 21.96 -7.26 14.46
CA ILE A 90 20.93 -6.58 15.24
C ILE A 90 21.25 -6.76 16.71
N ASP A 91 21.44 -5.65 17.41
CA ASP A 91 21.43 -5.61 18.87
C ASP A 91 20.02 -5.23 19.30
N PHE A 92 19.17 -6.25 19.42
CA PHE A 92 17.75 -6.09 19.71
C PHE A 92 17.53 -5.69 21.17
N MET A 93 16.72 -4.66 21.40
CA MET A 93 16.46 -4.08 22.71
C MET A 93 17.76 -3.67 23.44
N LYS A 94 18.70 -3.07 22.70
CA LYS A 94 19.94 -2.49 23.23
C LYS A 94 19.68 -1.60 24.45
N ASN A 95 18.58 -0.85 24.43
CA ASN A 95 18.04 -0.17 25.60
C ASN A 95 16.51 -0.19 25.62
N GLU A 96 15.90 0.51 26.58
CA GLU A 96 14.45 0.53 26.77
C GLU A 96 13.66 1.01 25.53
N TYR A 97 14.24 1.93 24.75
CA TYR A 97 13.55 2.65 23.66
C TYR A 97 14.04 2.28 22.26
N THR A 98 15.21 1.66 22.14
CA THR A 98 15.86 1.44 20.85
C THR A 98 16.51 0.08 20.74
N SER A 99 16.50 -0.43 19.51
CA SER A 99 17.40 -1.47 19.03
C SER A 99 18.44 -0.84 18.11
N GLU A 100 19.58 -1.48 17.93
CA GLU A 100 20.60 -1.04 16.98
C GLU A 100 20.73 -2.04 15.84
N ILE A 101 20.87 -1.53 14.61
CA ILE A 101 21.11 -2.37 13.44
C ILE A 101 22.34 -1.88 12.67
N ALA A 102 23.25 -2.81 12.39
CA ALA A 102 24.41 -2.60 11.55
C ALA A 102 24.19 -3.26 10.18
N TYR A 103 24.26 -2.45 9.12
CA TYR A 103 24.15 -2.90 7.72
C TYR A 103 24.89 -1.95 6.79
N ASN A 104 25.40 -2.46 5.66
CA ASN A 104 26.09 -1.64 4.64
C ASN A 104 27.20 -0.70 5.22
N ARG A 105 27.96 -1.17 6.21
CA ARG A 105 29.00 -0.42 6.94
C ARG A 105 28.49 0.82 7.68
N LYS A 106 27.21 0.83 8.04
CA LYS A 106 26.58 1.85 8.85
C LYS A 106 25.86 1.20 10.03
N THR A 107 25.74 1.97 11.09
CA THR A 107 24.95 1.62 12.26
C THR A 107 23.89 2.68 12.42
N VAL A 108 22.66 2.26 12.71
CA VAL A 108 21.51 3.14 12.89
C VAL A 108 20.67 2.63 14.04
N ASP A 109 19.93 3.54 14.66
CA ASP A 109 18.97 3.17 15.69
C ASP A 109 17.61 2.82 15.06
N ILE A 110 16.93 1.84 15.66
CA ILE A 110 15.53 1.52 15.42
C ILE A 110 14.79 1.94 16.67
N VAL A 111 13.88 2.90 16.54
CA VAL A 111 13.11 3.44 17.68
C VAL A 111 11.82 2.65 17.85
N HIS A 112 11.57 2.18 19.07
CA HIS A 112 10.38 1.41 19.44
C HIS A 112 9.22 2.36 19.75
N LEU A 113 8.32 2.55 18.78
CA LEU A 113 7.15 3.42 18.90
C LEU A 113 6.20 3.00 20.03
N SER A 114 6.12 1.72 20.33
CA SER A 114 5.35 1.16 21.45
C SER A 114 5.83 1.65 22.83
N LYS A 115 7.03 2.24 22.91
CA LYS A 115 7.62 2.81 24.11
C LYS A 115 7.48 4.33 24.20
N LEU A 116 6.86 4.95 23.19
CA LEU A 116 6.70 6.40 23.10
C LEU A 116 5.22 6.80 23.23
N GLU A 117 5.00 8.03 23.67
CA GLU A 117 3.67 8.64 23.65
C GLU A 117 3.35 9.13 22.23
N LEU A 118 2.22 8.66 21.69
CA LEU A 118 1.69 9.08 20.40
C LEU A 118 0.56 10.09 20.62
N ILE A 119 0.72 11.30 20.09
CA ILE A 119 -0.32 12.32 20.11
C ILE A 119 -1.09 12.22 18.78
N LEU A 120 -2.40 11.99 18.86
CA LEU A 120 -3.28 11.84 17.70
C LEU A 120 -4.28 12.98 17.64
N ASP A 121 -4.13 13.85 16.65
CA ASP A 121 -5.07 14.93 16.37
C ASP A 121 -5.96 14.55 15.17
N LYS A 122 -7.27 14.44 15.42
CA LYS A 122 -8.24 14.21 14.35
C LYS A 122 -8.46 15.51 13.56
N LEU A 123 -8.25 15.44 12.25
CA LEU A 123 -8.46 16.54 11.31
C LEU A 123 -9.70 16.27 10.44
N SER A 124 -10.04 17.20 9.55
CA SER A 124 -11.24 17.15 8.71
C SER A 124 -11.35 15.89 7.84
N ASP A 125 -10.24 15.39 7.30
CA ASP A 125 -10.20 14.24 6.39
C ASP A 125 -9.06 13.24 6.70
N GLY A 126 -8.47 13.31 7.89
CA GLY A 126 -7.37 12.43 8.28
C GLY A 126 -6.98 12.54 9.75
N THR A 127 -5.85 11.93 10.10
CA THR A 127 -5.26 11.99 11.44
C THR A 127 -3.85 12.54 11.35
N LEU A 128 -3.52 13.51 12.19
CA LEU A 128 -2.14 13.91 12.44
C LEU A 128 -1.58 13.09 13.60
N ILE A 129 -0.54 12.32 13.31
CA ILE A 129 0.23 11.55 14.27
C ILE A 129 1.48 12.35 14.61
N THR A 130 1.67 12.65 15.89
CA THR A 130 2.89 13.28 16.40
C THR A 130 3.58 12.33 17.36
N VAL A 131 4.84 12.00 17.05
CA VAL A 131 5.73 11.22 17.90
C VAL A 131 6.70 12.19 18.56
N ASP A 132 6.58 12.38 19.88
CA ASP A 132 7.56 13.13 20.67
C ASP A 132 8.60 12.17 21.24
N TYR A 133 9.83 12.31 20.76
CA TYR A 133 10.99 11.50 21.17
C TYR A 133 12.08 12.39 21.78
N GLY A 134 11.75 13.59 22.25
CA GLY A 134 12.70 14.49 22.91
C GLY A 134 13.26 13.93 24.21
N HIS A 135 12.45 13.18 24.97
CA HIS A 135 12.86 12.59 26.25
C HIS A 135 13.80 11.39 26.09
N ILE A 136 13.83 10.75 24.91
CA ILE A 136 14.69 9.58 24.66
C ILE A 136 16.03 9.93 24.00
N GLN A 137 16.32 11.21 23.79
CA GLN A 137 17.52 11.66 23.08
C GLN A 137 18.83 11.12 23.67
N SER A 138 18.89 10.93 24.99
CA SER A 138 20.04 10.34 25.69
C SER A 138 20.25 8.85 25.41
N TYR A 139 19.24 8.17 24.87
CA TYR A 139 19.28 6.74 24.53
C TYR A 139 19.58 6.48 23.04
N ILE A 140 19.63 7.55 22.23
CA ILE A 140 19.95 7.48 20.81
C ILE A 140 21.47 7.57 20.67
N ASP A 141 22.08 6.56 20.08
CA ASP A 141 23.52 6.44 19.94
C ASP A 141 24.02 6.85 18.56
N ASN A 142 23.18 6.74 17.54
CA ASN A 142 23.53 6.95 16.15
C ASN A 142 22.97 8.27 15.60
N GLU A 143 23.57 8.79 14.52
CA GLU A 143 23.07 9.99 13.83
C GLU A 143 21.83 9.70 12.97
N GLU A 144 21.57 8.44 12.64
CA GLU A 144 20.43 8.03 11.83
C GLU A 144 19.51 7.12 12.66
N GLY A 145 18.20 7.32 12.56
CA GLY A 145 17.22 6.50 13.25
C GLY A 145 15.99 6.19 12.39
N TYR A 146 15.40 5.02 12.58
CA TYR A 146 14.17 4.59 11.92
C TYR A 146 12.99 4.56 12.88
N PHE A 147 11.89 5.17 12.45
CA PHE A 147 10.55 4.98 13.04
C PHE A 147 9.75 4.16 12.05
N SER A 148 9.24 2.99 12.46
CA SER A 148 8.50 2.10 11.57
C SER A 148 7.22 1.61 12.22
N PHE A 149 6.09 1.82 11.55
CA PHE A 149 4.78 1.40 12.05
C PHE A 149 3.86 0.99 10.92
N ARG A 150 2.86 0.18 11.25
CA ARG A 150 1.84 -0.32 10.34
C ARG A 150 0.49 0.26 10.69
N LEU A 151 -0.27 0.60 9.65
CA LEU A 151 -1.61 1.14 9.72
C LEU A 151 -2.56 0.37 8.80
N PRO A 152 -3.85 0.24 9.14
CA PRO A 152 -4.85 -0.20 8.18
C PRO A 152 -5.01 0.85 7.06
N HIS A 153 -4.99 0.41 5.81
CA HIS A 153 -5.10 1.31 4.66
C HIS A 153 -6.57 1.51 4.26
N LYS A 154 -7.24 2.39 5.02
CA LYS A 154 -8.70 2.58 4.92
C LYS A 154 -9.14 3.20 3.59
N SER A 155 -8.30 4.03 2.98
CA SER A 155 -8.59 4.64 1.67
C SER A 155 -8.62 3.59 0.56
N LEU A 156 -7.63 2.70 0.53
CA LEU A 156 -7.56 1.63 -0.47
C LEU A 156 -8.66 0.58 -0.26
N ASP A 157 -8.94 0.21 0.99
CA ASP A 157 -10.06 -0.68 1.35
C ASP A 157 -11.41 -0.15 0.85
N ARG A 158 -11.63 1.17 0.93
CA ARG A 158 -12.86 1.80 0.42
C ARG A 158 -12.97 1.63 -1.09
N VAL A 159 -11.89 1.86 -1.83
CA VAL A 159 -11.84 1.69 -3.29
C VAL A 159 -12.17 0.24 -3.68
N PHE A 160 -11.57 -0.74 -3.02
CA PHE A 160 -11.81 -2.15 -3.31
C PHE A 160 -13.24 -2.61 -2.94
N ARG A 161 -13.81 -2.12 -1.82
CA ARG A 161 -15.19 -2.45 -1.43
C ARG A 161 -16.23 -1.90 -2.39
N THR A 162 -16.07 -0.65 -2.87
CA THR A 162 -17.02 -0.03 -3.80
C THR A 162 -17.16 -0.84 -5.10
N TYR A 163 -16.11 -1.52 -5.55
CA TYR A 163 -16.19 -2.39 -6.74
C TYR A 163 -17.16 -3.57 -6.54
N LYS A 164 -17.14 -4.22 -5.36
CA LYS A 164 -18.02 -5.37 -5.08
C LYS A 164 -19.52 -5.03 -5.10
N SER A 165 -19.89 -3.77 -4.86
CA SER A 165 -21.30 -3.35 -4.73
C SER A 165 -21.90 -2.67 -5.96
N ALA A 166 -21.12 -2.27 -6.96
CA ALA A 166 -21.52 -1.29 -7.98
C ALA A 166 -22.41 -1.77 -9.16
N GLY A 167 -23.07 -2.93 -9.09
CA GLY A 167 -23.86 -3.44 -10.22
C GLY A 167 -25.27 -3.89 -9.83
N SER A 168 -26.30 -3.34 -10.49
CA SER A 168 -27.63 -3.95 -10.48
C SER A 168 -27.57 -5.34 -11.13
N SER A 169 -28.39 -6.28 -10.67
CA SER A 169 -28.39 -7.68 -11.11
C SER A 169 -28.48 -7.85 -12.63
N LEU A 170 -29.27 -7.00 -13.30
CA LEU A 170 -29.45 -7.03 -14.76
C LEU A 170 -28.20 -6.59 -15.54
N VAL A 171 -27.47 -5.58 -15.05
CA VAL A 171 -26.22 -5.13 -15.69
C VAL A 171 -25.15 -6.21 -15.55
N ARG A 172 -25.05 -6.84 -14.36
CA ARG A 172 -24.15 -7.97 -14.13
C ARG A 172 -24.45 -9.15 -15.04
N LEU A 173 -25.73 -9.49 -15.24
CA LEU A 173 -26.12 -10.59 -16.13
C LEU A 173 -25.76 -10.28 -17.59
N ARG A 174 -26.05 -9.06 -18.07
CA ARG A 174 -25.67 -8.63 -19.42
C ARG A 174 -24.16 -8.71 -19.62
N ASP A 175 -23.39 -8.18 -18.69
CA ASP A 175 -21.93 -8.17 -18.76
C ASP A 175 -21.38 -9.60 -18.85
N LEU A 176 -21.91 -10.53 -18.02
CA LEU A 176 -21.54 -11.95 -18.03
C LEU A 176 -21.83 -12.65 -19.36
N ILE A 177 -22.91 -12.27 -20.05
CA ILE A 177 -23.25 -12.81 -21.37
C ILE A 177 -22.34 -12.20 -22.45
N THR A 178 -22.10 -10.89 -22.41
CA THR A 178 -21.37 -10.20 -23.49
C THR A 178 -19.86 -10.36 -23.45
N SER A 179 -19.27 -10.55 -22.27
CA SER A 179 -17.83 -10.73 -22.11
C SER A 179 -17.56 -11.76 -21.02
N PRO A 180 -16.87 -12.88 -21.34
CA PRO A 180 -16.45 -13.83 -20.31
C PRO A 180 -15.32 -13.27 -19.42
N ILE A 181 -14.65 -12.21 -19.87
CA ILE A 181 -13.56 -11.54 -19.15
C ILE A 181 -14.15 -10.48 -18.22
N GLN A 182 -13.92 -10.67 -16.92
CA GLN A 182 -14.15 -9.65 -15.89
C GLN A 182 -12.86 -8.87 -15.67
N SER A 183 -12.90 -7.57 -15.97
CA SER A 183 -11.76 -6.66 -15.79
C SER A 183 -12.01 -5.75 -14.58
N GLU A 184 -11.16 -5.88 -13.56
CA GLU A 184 -11.10 -4.96 -12.43
C GLU A 184 -9.99 -3.94 -12.71
N LYS A 185 -10.27 -2.64 -12.55
CA LYS A 185 -9.29 -1.56 -12.74
C LYS A 185 -9.42 -0.55 -11.61
N TYR A 186 -8.32 -0.26 -10.94
CA TYR A 186 -8.22 0.66 -9.82
C TYR A 186 -7.06 1.62 -10.07
N GLY A 187 -7.27 2.91 -9.84
CA GLY A 187 -6.19 3.86 -9.77
C GLY A 187 -5.90 4.24 -8.33
N TYR A 188 -4.63 4.48 -8.03
CA TYR A 188 -4.18 4.84 -6.71
C TYR A 188 -2.99 5.81 -6.83
N SER A 189 -2.97 6.88 -6.05
CA SER A 189 -1.77 7.71 -5.93
C SER A 189 -1.38 7.99 -4.49
N ILE A 190 -0.05 7.98 -4.25
CA ILE A 190 0.58 8.43 -3.03
C ILE A 190 1.30 9.73 -3.35
N ARG A 191 0.82 10.83 -2.76
CA ARG A 191 1.45 12.14 -2.86
C ARG A 191 2.02 12.52 -1.51
N VAL A 192 3.31 12.76 -1.45
CA VAL A 192 4.02 13.13 -0.22
C VAL A 192 4.36 14.60 -0.26
N ASN A 193 3.97 15.35 0.77
CA ASN A 193 4.24 16.77 0.96
C ASN A 193 3.74 17.70 -0.18
N GLU A 194 2.80 17.24 -1.00
CA GLU A 194 2.12 18.09 -1.98
C GLU A 194 1.04 18.94 -1.30
N ALA A 195 1.40 20.16 -0.87
CA ALA A 195 0.51 21.11 -0.18
C ALA A 195 -0.92 21.23 -0.74
N ARG A 196 -1.09 21.19 -2.08
CA ARG A 196 -2.41 21.30 -2.74
C ARG A 196 -3.36 20.14 -2.45
N ASN A 197 -2.82 19.00 -2.01
CA ASN A 197 -3.54 17.77 -1.70
C ASN A 197 -3.74 17.57 -0.18
N LEU A 198 -3.29 18.53 0.63
CA LEU A 198 -3.35 18.44 2.09
C LEU A 198 -4.44 19.37 2.65
N PRO A 199 -5.03 19.03 3.81
CA PRO A 199 -6.03 19.87 4.44
C PRO A 199 -5.44 21.23 4.86
N PRO A 200 -6.25 22.30 4.91
CA PRO A 200 -5.82 23.64 5.32
C PRO A 200 -5.08 23.68 6.67
N GLU A 201 -5.46 22.80 7.59
CA GLU A 201 -4.88 22.63 8.93
C GLU A 201 -3.39 22.33 8.85
N ILE A 202 -2.98 21.39 7.98
CA ILE A 202 -1.58 21.03 7.75
C ILE A 202 -0.86 22.15 6.99
N ASN A 203 -1.53 22.76 6.01
CA ASN A 203 -0.96 23.84 5.21
C ASN A 203 -0.64 25.12 6.01
N LYS A 204 -1.21 25.28 7.22
CA LYS A 204 -0.87 26.38 8.12
C LYS A 204 0.38 26.12 8.96
N ILE A 205 0.89 24.89 9.01
CA ILE A 205 2.04 24.51 9.82
C ILE A 205 3.33 25.00 9.14
N GLY A 206 4.01 25.97 9.77
CA GLY A 206 5.24 26.55 9.22
C GLY A 206 6.39 25.54 9.08
N ALA A 207 6.50 24.58 10.00
CA ALA A 207 7.53 23.53 9.97
C ALA A 207 7.39 22.63 8.74
N PHE A 208 6.15 22.29 8.35
CA PHE A 208 5.86 21.51 7.15
C PHE A 208 6.45 22.14 5.87
N HIS A 209 6.33 23.47 5.72
CA HIS A 209 6.85 24.17 4.53
C HIS A 209 8.38 24.24 4.47
N ARG A 210 9.06 24.00 5.60
CA ARG A 210 10.53 23.94 5.67
C ARG A 210 11.08 22.54 5.42
N GLN A 211 10.25 21.51 5.48
CA GLN A 211 10.70 20.13 5.34
C GLN A 211 11.35 19.88 3.98
N LYS A 212 12.54 19.27 4.01
CA LYS A 212 13.23 18.74 2.83
C LYS A 212 13.36 17.23 2.98
N LEU A 213 12.43 16.48 2.38
CA LEU A 213 12.59 15.04 2.23
C LEU A 213 13.51 14.76 1.04
N LYS A 214 14.57 13.98 1.27
CA LYS A 214 15.58 13.68 0.23
C LYS A 214 15.15 12.56 -0.70
N LYS A 215 14.43 11.58 -0.19
CA LYS A 215 14.07 10.35 -0.90
C LYS A 215 12.74 9.81 -0.41
N ALA A 216 11.97 9.25 -1.33
CA ALA A 216 10.78 8.46 -1.04
C ALA A 216 10.86 7.13 -1.79
N VAL A 217 10.44 6.06 -1.13
CA VAL A 217 10.32 4.72 -1.70
C VAL A 217 8.91 4.23 -1.46
N VAL A 218 8.26 3.74 -2.52
CA VAL A 218 6.96 3.08 -2.43
C VAL A 218 7.15 1.64 -2.86
N THR A 219 6.76 0.72 -1.99
CA THR A 219 6.72 -0.72 -2.25
C THR A 219 5.26 -1.14 -2.24
N VAL A 220 4.85 -1.97 -3.20
CA VAL A 220 3.50 -2.51 -3.25
C VAL A 220 3.58 -4.02 -3.40
N SER A 221 3.01 -4.75 -2.45
CA SER A 221 2.89 -6.20 -2.50
C SER A 221 1.43 -6.58 -2.76
N VAL A 222 1.19 -7.31 -3.86
CA VAL A 222 -0.13 -7.76 -4.28
C VAL A 222 -0.07 -9.18 -4.86
N SER A 223 -1.15 -9.94 -4.75
CA SER A 223 -1.26 -11.26 -5.42
C SER A 223 -0.98 -11.14 -6.92
N GLU A 224 -0.31 -12.14 -7.49
CA GLU A 224 0.04 -12.24 -8.92
C GLU A 224 -1.18 -12.20 -9.86
N ASN A 225 -2.37 -12.44 -9.31
CA ASN A 225 -3.64 -12.26 -10.02
C ASN A 225 -3.94 -10.79 -10.37
N TYR A 226 -3.15 -9.84 -9.86
CA TYR A 226 -3.24 -8.42 -10.18
C TYR A 226 -1.93 -7.94 -10.81
N GLU A 227 -2.09 -7.15 -11.86
CA GLU A 227 -1.01 -6.45 -12.54
C GLU A 227 -1.00 -4.98 -12.08
N ILE A 228 0.20 -4.45 -11.83
CA ILE A 228 0.38 -3.03 -11.55
C ILE A 228 1.22 -2.43 -12.68
N ASN A 229 0.92 -1.18 -13.06
CA ASN A 229 1.79 -0.45 -13.99
C ASN A 229 3.22 -0.35 -13.44
N ASP A 230 4.15 -1.01 -14.09
CA ASP A 230 5.57 -1.07 -13.70
C ASP A 230 6.41 0.07 -14.28
N ALA A 231 5.78 1.07 -14.92
CA ALA A 231 6.49 2.22 -15.46
C ALA A 231 7.34 2.90 -14.36
N ASN A 232 8.64 3.02 -14.61
CA ASN A 232 9.64 3.56 -13.69
C ASN A 232 9.78 2.78 -12.36
N CYS A 233 9.28 1.55 -12.29
CA CYS A 233 9.58 0.62 -11.22
C CYS A 233 11.05 0.22 -11.32
N PHE A 234 11.81 0.36 -10.23
CA PHE A 234 13.24 0.01 -10.26
C PHE A 234 13.49 -1.46 -9.90
N GLN A 235 12.53 -2.12 -9.25
CA GLN A 235 12.65 -3.51 -8.85
C GLN A 235 11.27 -4.18 -8.75
N ILE A 236 11.14 -5.34 -9.38
CA ILE A 236 9.99 -6.24 -9.27
C ILE A 236 10.52 -7.59 -8.82
N ARG A 237 9.90 -8.17 -7.80
CA ARG A 237 10.29 -9.48 -7.27
C ARG A 237 9.10 -10.26 -6.73
N ARG A 238 9.22 -11.58 -6.68
CA ARG A 238 8.32 -12.40 -5.86
C ARG A 238 8.61 -12.15 -4.39
N LEU A 239 7.55 -12.09 -3.58
CA LEU A 239 7.69 -12.00 -2.13
C LEU A 239 8.29 -13.33 -1.63
N GLU A 240 9.33 -13.23 -0.82
CA GLU A 240 9.99 -14.39 -0.24
C GLU A 240 9.20 -14.86 0.98
N GLU A 241 8.22 -15.73 0.76
CA GLU A 241 7.28 -16.18 1.81
C GLU A 241 7.99 -16.60 3.11
N GLY A 242 9.08 -17.36 3.01
CA GLY A 242 9.85 -17.81 4.16
C GLY A 242 10.43 -16.68 5.01
N LEU A 243 10.82 -15.54 4.41
CA LEU A 243 11.38 -14.40 5.13
C LEU A 243 10.30 -13.48 5.72
N TYR A 244 9.10 -13.49 5.13
CA TYR A 244 8.04 -12.51 5.42
C TYR A 244 6.85 -13.08 6.19
N ARG A 245 6.74 -14.41 6.35
CA ARG A 245 5.56 -15.07 6.96
C ARG A 245 5.17 -14.48 8.31
N ASP A 246 6.15 -14.13 9.13
CA ASP A 246 5.92 -13.56 10.47
C ASP A 246 5.95 -12.02 10.49
N PHE A 247 6.18 -11.38 9.34
CA PHE A 247 6.19 -9.93 9.19
C PHE A 247 4.90 -9.37 8.59
N VAL A 248 4.25 -10.11 7.69
CA VAL A 248 3.10 -9.59 6.95
C VAL A 248 1.92 -9.24 7.88
N PRO A 249 1.03 -8.32 7.46
CA PRO A 249 -0.16 -8.00 8.24
C PRO A 249 -1.04 -9.22 8.48
N SER A 250 -1.71 -9.24 9.63
CA SER A 250 -2.64 -10.31 9.98
C SER A 250 -3.72 -10.48 8.90
N GLY A 251 -3.85 -11.70 8.38
CA GLY A 251 -4.79 -12.05 7.32
C GLY A 251 -4.33 -11.72 5.90
N PHE A 252 -3.10 -11.22 5.72
CA PHE A 252 -2.48 -11.12 4.39
C PHE A 252 -1.93 -12.48 3.96
N VAL A 253 -2.25 -12.90 2.73
CA VAL A 253 -1.78 -14.17 2.16
C VAL A 253 -0.50 -13.91 1.39
N CYS A 254 0.60 -14.55 1.80
CA CYS A 254 1.92 -14.37 1.18
C CYS A 254 2.12 -15.18 -0.12
N ASP A 255 1.28 -16.18 -0.33
CA ASP A 255 1.37 -17.09 -1.48
C ASP A 255 1.17 -16.32 -2.79
N ASP A 256 2.07 -16.56 -3.75
CA ASP A 256 2.01 -15.99 -5.09
C ASP A 256 1.86 -14.46 -5.09
N VAL A 257 2.64 -13.78 -4.26
CA VAL A 257 2.67 -12.31 -4.18
C VAL A 257 3.83 -11.73 -4.99
N ILE A 258 3.51 -10.73 -5.81
CA ILE A 258 4.49 -9.90 -6.52
C ILE A 258 4.65 -8.58 -5.78
N THR A 259 5.89 -8.17 -5.59
CA THR A 259 6.28 -6.92 -4.96
C THR A 259 6.93 -5.99 -5.98
N TYR A 260 6.37 -4.80 -6.12
CA TYR A 260 6.82 -3.74 -7.02
C TYR A 260 7.40 -2.58 -6.21
N GLN A 261 8.50 -1.98 -6.67
CA GLN A 261 9.18 -0.92 -5.93
C GLN A 261 9.52 0.28 -6.82
N TRP A 262 9.08 1.46 -6.38
CA TRP A 262 9.41 2.76 -6.97
C TRP A 262 10.27 3.55 -6.01
N LYS A 263 11.24 4.29 -6.56
CA LYS A 263 12.16 5.12 -5.79
C LYS A 263 12.33 6.45 -6.49
N GLU A 264 12.06 7.52 -5.76
CA GLU A 264 12.41 8.87 -6.17
C GLU A 264 13.43 9.45 -5.20
N SER A 265 14.46 10.11 -5.72
CA SER A 265 15.50 10.77 -4.92
C SER A 265 15.78 12.15 -5.50
N ARG A 266 15.92 13.16 -4.66
CA ARG A 266 16.26 14.52 -5.06
C ARG A 266 17.76 14.73 -4.86
N LYS A 267 18.43 15.21 -5.92
CA LYS A 267 19.88 15.48 -5.93
C LYS A 267 20.21 16.95 -5.68
N GLU A 268 19.26 17.85 -5.92
CA GLU A 268 19.47 19.30 -5.84
C GLU A 268 19.07 19.85 -4.47
N GLU A 269 19.95 20.67 -3.89
CA GLU A 269 19.68 21.46 -2.71
C GLU A 269 18.62 22.54 -3.05
N GLY A 270 17.45 22.48 -2.42
CA GLY A 270 16.41 23.52 -2.53
C GLY A 270 15.08 23.08 -3.16
N ILE A 271 15.01 21.91 -3.80
CA ILE A 271 13.71 21.37 -4.25
C ILE A 271 12.93 20.88 -3.02
N ARG A 272 11.73 21.44 -2.80
CA ARG A 272 10.80 20.99 -1.75
C ARG A 272 10.60 19.48 -1.89
N GLY A 273 10.79 18.71 -0.82
CA GLY A 273 10.76 17.25 -0.80
C GLY A 273 9.37 16.65 -1.03
N LYS A 274 8.84 16.89 -2.23
CA LYS A 274 7.53 16.42 -2.69
C LYS A 274 7.72 15.24 -3.61
N PHE A 275 6.86 14.24 -3.47
CA PHE A 275 6.89 13.01 -4.26
C PHE A 275 5.49 12.63 -4.69
N ASN A 276 5.38 12.02 -5.87
CA ASN A 276 4.10 11.60 -6.43
C ASN A 276 4.25 10.27 -7.14
N PHE A 277 3.58 9.25 -6.61
CA PHE A 277 3.55 7.92 -7.18
C PHE A 277 2.15 7.65 -7.68
N TYR A 278 2.02 7.26 -8.95
CA TYR A 278 0.74 6.91 -9.55
C TYR A 278 0.75 5.44 -9.99
N LEU A 279 -0.23 4.72 -9.47
CA LEU A 279 -0.37 3.28 -9.60
C LEU A 279 -1.71 2.96 -10.26
N ASN A 280 -1.69 2.06 -11.23
CA ASN A 280 -2.85 1.54 -11.93
C ASN A 280 -2.83 0.03 -11.79
N ILE A 281 -3.79 -0.48 -11.04
CA ILE A 281 -3.92 -1.88 -10.67
C ILE A 281 -5.02 -2.48 -11.54
N LYS A 282 -4.71 -3.59 -12.20
CA LYS A 282 -5.63 -4.29 -13.08
C LYS A 282 -5.70 -5.76 -12.70
N ARG A 283 -6.86 -6.36 -12.90
CA ARG A 283 -7.02 -7.81 -12.86
C ARG A 283 -7.96 -8.22 -13.97
N GLU A 284 -7.55 -9.21 -14.73
CA GLU A 284 -8.41 -9.83 -15.75
C GLU A 284 -8.60 -11.29 -15.35
N ALA A 285 -9.84 -11.69 -15.18
CA ALA A 285 -10.19 -13.05 -14.82
C ALA A 285 -11.36 -13.53 -15.67
N ILE A 286 -11.35 -14.80 -16.03
CA ILE A 286 -12.50 -15.40 -16.70
C ILE A 286 -13.55 -15.75 -15.65
N SER A 287 -14.78 -15.30 -15.87
CA SER A 287 -15.89 -15.63 -14.98
C SER A 287 -16.34 -17.07 -15.17
N THR A 288 -16.27 -17.87 -14.12
CA THR A 288 -16.84 -19.24 -14.11
C THR A 288 -18.34 -19.21 -14.42
N ALA A 289 -19.07 -18.19 -13.95
CA ALA A 289 -20.48 -18.02 -14.24
C ALA A 289 -20.71 -17.74 -15.74
N SER A 290 -19.88 -16.90 -16.36
CA SER A 290 -19.91 -16.75 -17.82
C SER A 290 -19.63 -18.07 -18.52
N MET A 291 -18.58 -18.81 -18.14
CA MET A 291 -18.30 -20.12 -18.76
C MET A 291 -19.51 -21.05 -18.71
N VAL A 292 -20.20 -21.13 -17.56
CA VAL A 292 -21.42 -21.94 -17.41
C VAL A 292 -22.55 -21.44 -18.32
N ILE A 293 -22.80 -20.13 -18.37
CA ILE A 293 -23.81 -19.54 -19.27
C ILE A 293 -23.49 -19.90 -20.73
N TYR A 294 -22.24 -19.77 -21.14
CA TYR A 294 -21.80 -20.12 -22.50
C TYR A 294 -21.96 -21.62 -22.78
N MET A 295 -21.65 -22.51 -21.82
CA MET A 295 -21.91 -23.95 -21.96
C MET A 295 -23.40 -24.28 -22.09
N ILE A 296 -24.26 -23.58 -21.35
CA ILE A 296 -25.72 -23.73 -21.47
C ILE A 296 -26.18 -23.25 -22.85
N LEU A 297 -25.72 -22.09 -23.31
CA LEU A 297 -26.05 -21.55 -24.64
C LEU A 297 -25.61 -22.49 -25.76
N LEU A 298 -24.41 -23.08 -25.66
CA LEU A 298 -23.91 -24.06 -26.62
C LEU A 298 -24.78 -25.33 -26.64
N THR A 299 -25.15 -25.86 -25.47
CA THR A 299 -26.04 -27.02 -25.35
C THR A 299 -27.42 -26.74 -25.96
N ILE A 300 -28.01 -25.58 -25.66
CA ILE A 300 -29.30 -25.16 -26.20
C ILE A 300 -29.22 -25.00 -27.72
N THR A 301 -28.19 -24.33 -28.23
CA THR A 301 -27.99 -24.12 -29.68
C THR A 301 -27.79 -25.43 -30.42
N GLY A 302 -27.02 -26.36 -29.86
CA GLY A 302 -26.85 -27.72 -30.40
C GLY A 302 -28.17 -28.50 -30.43
N GLY A 303 -28.96 -28.44 -29.34
CA GLY A 303 -30.28 -29.06 -29.27
C GLY A 303 -31.27 -28.49 -30.29
N PHE A 304 -31.34 -27.16 -30.42
CA PHE A 304 -32.18 -26.51 -31.44
C PHE A 304 -31.72 -26.84 -32.86
N GLY A 305 -30.41 -26.91 -33.10
CA GLY A 305 -29.87 -27.32 -34.39
C GLY A 305 -30.32 -28.73 -34.79
N ASN A 306 -30.28 -29.68 -33.85
CA ASN A 306 -30.75 -31.04 -34.11
C ASN A 306 -32.27 -31.10 -34.35
N PHE A 307 -33.06 -30.39 -33.54
CA PHE A 307 -34.50 -30.28 -33.76
C PHE A 307 -34.84 -29.67 -35.13
N PHE A 308 -34.12 -28.63 -35.55
CA PHE A 308 -34.33 -28.00 -36.85
C PHE A 308 -33.94 -28.93 -38.00
N ALA A 309 -32.86 -29.70 -37.85
CA ALA A 309 -32.46 -30.72 -38.83
C ALA A 309 -33.55 -31.80 -38.96
N GLU A 310 -34.05 -32.33 -37.85
CA GLU A 310 -35.15 -33.31 -37.84
C GLU A 310 -36.43 -32.76 -38.49
N LEU A 311 -36.79 -31.51 -38.20
CA LEU A 311 -37.94 -30.83 -38.82
C LEU A 311 -37.77 -30.71 -40.35
N VAL A 312 -36.57 -30.35 -40.82
CA VAL A 312 -36.27 -30.28 -42.25
C VAL A 312 -36.33 -31.65 -42.91
N PHE A 313 -35.74 -32.68 -42.30
CA PHE A 313 -35.84 -34.06 -42.81
C PHE A 313 -37.28 -34.55 -42.88
N TRP A 314 -38.08 -34.25 -41.85
CA TRP A 314 -39.50 -34.58 -41.83
C TRP A 314 -40.26 -33.85 -42.94
N LEU A 315 -40.05 -32.55 -43.13
CA LEU A 315 -40.67 -31.78 -44.21
C LEU A 315 -40.27 -32.28 -45.60
N MET A 316 -39.01 -32.66 -45.83
CA MET A 316 -38.58 -33.26 -47.10
C MET A 316 -39.21 -34.62 -47.35
N SER A 317 -39.51 -35.40 -46.30
CA SER A 317 -40.18 -36.70 -46.45
C SER A 317 -41.67 -36.61 -46.82
N LEU A 318 -42.26 -35.41 -46.70
CA LEU A 318 -43.65 -35.11 -47.05
C LEU A 318 -43.82 -34.56 -48.47
N ILE A 319 -42.71 -34.23 -49.15
CA ILE A 319 -42.67 -33.76 -50.55
C ILE A 319 -42.31 -34.95 -51.45
#